data_AF-A0A4Q7FH21-F1
#
_entry.id   AF-A0A4Q7FH21-F1
#
_cell.length_a   1.000
_cell.length_b   1.000
_cell.length_c   1.000
_cell.angle_alpha   90.00
_cell.angle_beta   90.00
_cell.angle_gamma   90.00
#
_symmetry.space_group_name_H-M   'P 1'
#
loop_
_entity.id
_entity.type
_entity.pdbx_description
1 polymer ?
#
loop_
_entity_poly.entity_id
_entity_poly.type
_entity_poly.pdbx_seq_one_letter_code
_entity_poly.pdbx_strand_id
1 'polypeptide(L)' 'MGAAPTPGMLRRLRHAQLYGYLIERDGLLFHPGGDRPLCGFYTARRMLKARWLKKVGTRYELTPEALQQLR' A
#
# COMPACT_ATOMS: atom_id res chain seq x y z
N MET A 1 9.80 -11.87 4.42
CA MET A 1 9.23 -10.79 3.57
C MET A 1 9.45 -11.15 2.11
N GLY A 2 8.60 -10.69 1.19
CA GLY A 2 8.83 -10.88 -0.24
C GLY A 2 9.99 -10.02 -0.76
N ALA A 3 10.20 -10.02 -2.07
CA ALA A 3 11.20 -9.18 -2.74
C ALA A 3 11.11 -7.70 -2.35
N ALA A 4 12.25 -7.01 -2.41
CA ALA A 4 12.37 -5.57 -2.14
C ALA A 4 11.36 -4.75 -2.97
N PRO A 5 10.80 -3.65 -2.44
CA PRO A 5 9.80 -2.88 -3.15
C PRO A 5 10.49 -2.07 -4.24
N THR A 6 9.89 -1.99 -5.44
CA THR A 6 10.41 -1.10 -6.47
C THR A 6 10.28 0.37 -6.03
N PRO A 7 11.04 1.31 -6.62
CA PRO A 7 10.92 2.74 -6.27
C PRO A 7 9.49 3.29 -6.42
N GLY A 8 8.73 2.76 -7.38
CA GLY A 8 7.31 3.08 -7.51
C GLY A 8 6.46 2.56 -6.34
N MET A 9 6.70 1.34 -5.88
CA MET A 9 6.00 0.77 -4.72
C MET A 9 6.36 1.52 -3.45
N LEU A 10 7.63 1.87 -3.25
CA LEU A 10 8.11 2.58 -2.08
C LEU A 10 7.37 3.91 -1.85
N ARG A 11 7.19 4.72 -2.91
CA ARG A 11 6.40 5.97 -2.81
C ARG A 11 4.99 5.73 -2.27
N ARG A 12 4.32 4.67 -2.72
CA ARG A 12 2.94 4.35 -2.35
C ARG A 12 2.86 3.80 -0.92
N LEU A 13 3.84 3.00 -0.52
CA LEU A 13 3.97 2.51 0.85
C LEU A 13 4.21 3.67 1.82
N ARG A 14 4.98 4.70 1.44
CA ARG A 14 5.13 5.93 2.24
C ARG A 14 3.81 6.70 2.38
N HIS A 15 2.96 6.72 1.34
CA HIS A 15 1.59 7.26 1.50
C HIS A 15 0.79 6.45 2.52
N ALA A 16 0.84 5.11 2.45
CA ALA A 16 0.18 4.26 3.44
C ALA A 16 0.71 4.51 4.88
N GLN A 17 2.02 4.77 5.02
CA GLN A 17 2.64 5.14 6.30
C GLN A 17 2.13 6.49 6.82
N LEU A 18 2.09 7.50 5.95
CA LEU A 18 1.69 8.86 6.30
C LEU A 18 0.23 8.94 6.73
N TYR A 19 -0.66 8.25 6.02
CA TYR A 19 -2.10 8.29 6.28
C TYR A 19 -2.61 7.13 7.14
N GLY A 20 -1.73 6.20 7.54
CA GLY A 20 -2.06 4.97 8.27
C GLY A 20 -2.68 3.85 7.43
N TYR A 21 -3.43 4.18 6.38
CA TYR A 21 -4.03 3.21 5.46
C TYR A 21 -4.28 3.81 4.07
N LEU A 22 -4.56 2.94 3.09
CA LEU A 22 -5.07 3.27 1.76
C LEU A 22 -6.47 2.69 1.59
N ILE A 23 -7.27 3.29 0.70
CA ILE A 23 -8.65 2.90 0.40
C ILE A 23 -8.70 2.34 -1.02
N GLU A 24 -9.40 1.23 -1.20
CA GLU A 24 -9.71 0.71 -2.53
C GLU A 24 -11.05 1.25 -3.04
N ARG A 25 -11.04 1.80 -4.26
CA ARG A 25 -12.22 2.18 -5.04
C ARG A 25 -12.03 1.70 -6.47
N ASP A 26 -12.95 0.90 -6.99
CA ASP A 26 -12.90 0.37 -8.36
C ASP A 26 -11.57 -0.31 -8.73
N GLY A 27 -10.98 -1.06 -7.79
CA GLY A 27 -9.70 -1.74 -7.97
C GLY A 27 -8.48 -0.80 -8.01
N LEU A 28 -8.65 0.48 -7.72
CA LEU A 28 -7.57 1.46 -7.56
C LEU A 28 -7.40 1.81 -6.08
N LEU A 29 -6.16 2.03 -5.63
CA LEU A 29 -5.84 2.45 -4.27
C LEU A 29 -5.64 3.96 -4.21
N PHE A 30 -6.21 4.56 -3.19
CA PHE A 30 -6.15 5.99 -2.90
C PHE A 30 -5.66 6.20 -1.47
N HIS A 31 -5.04 7.33 -1.19
CA HIS A 31 -4.94 7.76 0.20
C HIS A 31 -6.30 8.34 0.65
N PRO A 32 -6.59 8.33 1.97
CA PRO A 32 -7.77 8.98 2.53
C PRO A 32 -7.82 10.46 2.11
N GLY A 33 -9.00 10.90 1.63
CA GLY A 33 -9.22 12.27 1.15
C GLY A 33 -8.61 12.61 -0.22
N GLY A 34 -7.99 11.65 -0.91
CA GLY A 34 -7.44 11.85 -2.24
C GLY A 34 -8.35 11.36 -3.36
N ASP A 35 -8.43 12.13 -4.44
CA ASP A 35 -9.19 11.76 -5.65
C ASP A 35 -8.31 11.18 -6.77
N ARG A 36 -6.98 11.24 -6.61
CA ARG A 36 -6.03 10.66 -7.56
C ARG A 36 -5.59 9.27 -7.11
N PRO A 37 -5.64 8.26 -8.00
CA PRO A 37 -5.21 6.91 -7.65
C PRO A 37 -3.69 6.86 -7.45
N LEU A 38 -3.25 6.24 -6.37
CA LEU A 38 -1.85 5.93 -6.10
C LEU A 38 -1.38 4.78 -6.99
N CYS A 39 -2.16 3.69 -7.05
CA CYS A 39 -1.90 2.57 -7.93
C CYS A 39 -3.15 1.78 -8.26
N GLY A 40 -3.10 1.03 -9.35
CA GLY A 40 -4.11 0.03 -9.67
C GLY A 40 -3.89 -1.33 -9.01
N PHE A 41 -4.90 -2.17 -9.17
CA PHE A 41 -5.07 -3.50 -8.57
C PHE A 41 -3.82 -4.38 -8.69
N TYR A 42 -3.21 -4.48 -9.86
CA TYR A 42 -2.03 -5.33 -10.06
C TYR A 42 -0.85 -4.93 -9.16
N THR A 43 -0.61 -3.63 -8.99
CA THR A 43 0.47 -3.15 -8.12
C THR A 43 0.14 -3.40 -6.65
N ALA A 44 -1.11 -3.16 -6.25
CA ALA A 44 -1.58 -3.47 -4.90
C ALA A 44 -1.47 -4.97 -4.59
N ARG A 45 -1.87 -5.83 -5.53
CA ARG A 45 -1.74 -7.28 -5.42
C ARG A 45 -0.28 -7.73 -5.26
N ARG A 46 0.67 -7.09 -5.95
CA ARG A 46 2.10 -7.36 -5.71
C ARG A 46 2.53 -6.95 -4.30
N MET A 47 2.09 -5.79 -3.81
CA MET A 47 2.39 -5.34 -2.45
C MET A 47 1.79 -6.27 -1.38
N LEU A 48 0.58 -6.78 -1.60
CA LEU A 48 -0.04 -7.81 -0.76
C LEU A 48 0.76 -9.12 -0.78
N LYS A 49 1.07 -9.65 -1.97
CA LYS A 49 1.83 -10.91 -2.12
C LYS A 49 3.21 -10.83 -1.47
N ALA A 50 3.87 -9.67 -1.57
CA ALA A 50 5.17 -9.45 -0.96
C ALA A 50 5.11 -9.10 0.54
N ARG A 51 3.90 -9.08 1.14
CA ARG A 51 3.65 -8.76 2.56
C ARG A 51 4.06 -7.34 2.96
N TRP A 52 4.01 -6.40 2.03
CA TRP A 52 4.18 -4.96 2.31
C TRP A 52 2.88 -4.33 2.83
N LEU A 53 1.75 -4.79 2.29
CA LEU A 53 0.42 -4.39 2.72
C LEU A 53 -0.35 -5.60 3.23
N LYS A 54 -1.32 -5.34 4.11
CA LYS A 54 -2.41 -6.25 4.47
C LYS A 54 -3.75 -5.58 4.14
N LYS A 55 -4.73 -6.37 3.71
CA LYS A 55 -6.10 -5.89 3.49
C LYS A 55 -6.91 -6.13 4.76
N VAL A 56 -7.52 -5.07 5.29
CA VAL A 56 -8.40 -5.09 6.47
C VAL A 56 -9.74 -4.48 6.04
N GLY A 57 -10.71 -5.35 5.74
CA GLY A 57 -11.98 -4.93 5.13
C GLY A 57 -11.75 -4.26 3.77
N THR A 58 -12.12 -2.98 3.66
CA THR A 58 -11.94 -2.14 2.45
C THR A 58 -10.65 -1.32 2.46
N ARG A 59 -9.83 -1.45 3.51
CA ARG A 59 -8.61 -0.68 3.72
C ARG A 59 -7.36 -1.53 3.50
N TYR A 60 -6.29 -0.88 3.11
CA TYR A 60 -4.96 -1.47 2.94
C TYR A 60 -4.01 -0.79 3.90
N GLU A 61 -3.47 -1.55 4.84
CA GLU A 61 -2.56 -1.05 5.86
C GLU A 61 -1.17 -1.61 5.62
N LEU A 62 -0.15 -0.90 6.10
CA LEU A 62 1.19 -1.49 6.18
C LEU A 62 1.20 -2.66 7.16
N THR A 63 2.00 -3.67 6.85
CA THR A 63 2.30 -4.73 7.81
C THR A 63 3.27 -4.20 8.88
N PRO A 64 3.30 -4.78 10.08
CA PRO A 64 4.27 -4.41 11.11
C PRO A 64 5.72 -4.50 10.61
N GLU A 65 6.02 -5.52 9.80
CA GLU A 65 7.35 -5.70 9.23
C GLU A 65 7.68 -4.62 8.19
N ALA A 66 6.71 -4.22 7.36
CA ALA A 66 6.87 -3.11 6.43
C ALA A 66 7.13 -1.78 7.15
N LEU A 67 6.43 -1.53 8.26
CA LEU A 67 6.65 -0.33 9.08
C LEU A 67 8.07 -0.25 9.63
N GLN A 68 8.65 -1.38 10.03
CA GLN A 68 10.04 -1.41 10.51
C GLN A 68 11.06 -1.11 9.41
N GLN A 69 10.80 -1.55 8.18
CA GLN A 69 11.70 -1.33 7.04
C GLN A 69 11.53 0.04 6.36
N LEU A 70 10.41 0.73 6.61
CA LEU A 70 10.11 2.07 6.09
C LEU A 70 10.43 3.19 7.10
N ARG A 71 11.00 2.85 8.26
CA ARG A 71 11.64 3.82 9.16
C ARG A 71 12.95 4.32 8.56
#